data_AF-F8T7F2-F1
#
_entry.id   AF-F8T7F2-F1
#
_cell.length_a   1.000
_cell.length_b   1.000
_cell.length_c   1.000
_cell.angle_alpha   90.00
_cell.angle_beta   90.00
_cell.angle_gamma   90.00
#
_symmetry.space_group_name_H-M   'P 1'
#
loop_
_entity.id
_entity.type
_entity.pdbx_description
1 polymer ?
#
loop_
_entity_poly.entity_id
_entity_poly.type
_entity_poly.pdbx_seq_one_letter_code
_entity_poly.pdbx_strand_id
1 'polypeptide(L)'
;GNLDFLITGLNGDPWHKIPALDPEKLNVFRTVREITGYLNIQSWPPHMHNFSVFSNLTTIGGRSLYNRGFSLLIMKNLNVTSLGLRSLKEISAGRVYISANQQLCYHHSLNWTRLLRGPSEDRLDIKYNRPPRECEAEGKVCDPLCSSGGCWGPGPGQCLSCRNYSR
;
A
#
# COMPACT_ATOMS: atom_id res chain seq x y z
N GLY A 1 -2.94 -13.71 10.18
CA GLY A 1 -3.14 -12.75 11.28
C GLY A 1 -3.15 -11.33 10.74
N ASN A 2 -2.76 -10.36 11.56
CA ASN A 2 -2.62 -8.94 11.20
C ASN A 2 -1.13 -8.56 11.15
N LEU A 3 -0.81 -7.46 10.47
CA LEU A 3 0.52 -6.85 10.51
C LEU A 3 0.41 -5.36 10.83
N ASP A 4 1.15 -4.92 11.85
CA ASP A 4 1.18 -3.54 12.33
C ASP A 4 2.62 -2.98 12.27
N PHE A 5 2.80 -1.92 11.49
CA PHE A 5 4.05 -1.16 11.39
C PHE A 5 3.85 0.21 12.02
N LEU A 6 4.15 0.27 13.33
CA LEU A 6 3.99 1.47 14.15
C LEU A 6 5.34 2.13 14.41
N ILE A 7 5.31 3.39 14.85
CA ILE A 7 6.52 4.19 15.14
C ILE A 7 7.42 3.48 16.16
N THR A 8 6.85 2.96 17.24
CA THR A 8 7.59 2.25 18.29
C THR A 8 8.21 0.94 17.79
N GLY A 9 7.57 0.26 16.85
CA GLY A 9 8.10 -0.97 16.25
C GLY A 9 9.29 -0.72 15.33
N LEU A 10 9.30 0.41 14.60
CA LEU A 10 10.41 0.76 13.71
C LEU A 10 11.55 1.48 14.42
N ASN A 11 11.24 2.48 15.23
CA ASN A 11 12.27 3.29 15.92
C ASN A 11 12.78 2.63 17.21
N GLY A 12 12.14 1.53 17.63
CA GLY A 12 12.40 0.89 18.91
C GLY A 12 11.73 1.63 20.07
N ASP A 13 11.85 1.03 21.25
CA ASP A 13 11.34 1.56 22.50
C ASP A 13 12.45 1.51 23.56
N PRO A 14 13.15 2.64 23.81
CA PRO A 14 14.21 2.70 24.80
C PRO A 14 13.75 2.40 26.23
N TRP A 15 12.49 2.69 26.57
CA TRP A 15 11.95 2.47 27.91
C TRP A 15 11.86 0.98 28.24
N HIS A 16 11.43 0.19 27.26
CA HIS A 16 11.33 -1.26 27.37
C HIS A 16 12.57 -1.99 26.83
N LYS A 17 13.65 -1.28 26.50
CA LYS A 17 14.91 -1.82 25.95
C LYS A 17 14.71 -2.60 24.66
N ILE A 18 13.78 -2.19 23.81
CA ILE A 18 13.53 -2.78 22.49
C ILE A 18 14.32 -1.97 21.46
N PRO A 19 15.27 -2.58 20.74
CA PRO A 19 16.06 -1.86 19.72
C PRO A 19 15.20 -1.49 18.51
N ALA A 20 15.65 -0.50 17.75
CA ALA A 20 15.08 -0.15 16.47
C ALA A 20 15.13 -1.32 15.48
N LEU A 21 14.14 -1.39 14.59
CA LEU A 21 14.13 -2.37 13.52
C LEU A 21 15.19 -2.02 12.47
N ASP A 22 16.00 -3.00 12.10
CA ASP A 22 16.84 -2.92 10.92
C ASP A 22 15.95 -2.96 9.64
N PRO A 23 15.94 -1.89 8.82
CA PRO A 23 15.13 -1.81 7.60
C PRO A 23 15.33 -2.97 6.64
N GLU A 24 16.55 -3.53 6.54
CA GLU A 24 16.82 -4.65 5.63
C GLU A 24 16.05 -5.92 6.01
N LYS A 25 15.72 -6.09 7.30
CA LYS A 25 14.95 -7.23 7.80
C LYS A 25 13.50 -7.20 7.32
N LEU A 26 12.98 -6.06 6.87
CA LEU A 26 11.65 -5.99 6.24
C LEU A 26 11.57 -6.82 4.95
N ASN A 27 12.70 -7.16 4.32
CA ASN A 27 12.72 -8.04 3.15
C ASN A 27 12.18 -9.45 3.43
N VAL A 28 12.07 -9.86 4.70
CA VAL A 28 11.39 -11.11 5.08
C VAL A 28 9.96 -11.19 4.56
N PHE A 29 9.28 -10.05 4.42
CA PHE A 29 7.90 -9.98 3.93
C PHE A 29 7.76 -10.22 2.43
N ARG A 30 8.87 -10.28 1.66
CA ARG A 30 8.83 -10.56 0.21
C ARG A 30 8.22 -11.91 -0.12
N THR A 31 8.20 -12.86 0.80
CA THR A 31 7.57 -14.18 0.58
C THR A 31 6.08 -14.19 0.90
N VAL A 32 5.56 -13.16 1.57
CA VAL A 32 4.15 -13.09 1.96
C VAL A 32 3.27 -12.93 0.73
N ARG A 33 2.28 -13.82 0.61
CA ARG A 33 1.25 -13.79 -0.43
C ARG A 33 -0.14 -13.46 0.10
N GLU A 34 -0.42 -13.77 1.36
CA GLU A 34 -1.73 -13.57 1.95
C GLU A 34 -1.62 -13.02 3.37
N ILE A 35 -2.46 -12.02 3.66
CA ILE A 35 -2.71 -11.54 5.02
C ILE A 35 -4.17 -11.81 5.33
N THR A 36 -4.45 -12.73 6.25
CA THR A 36 -5.84 -13.14 6.54
C THR A 36 -6.66 -12.03 7.21
N GLY A 37 -6.01 -11.16 7.98
CA GLY A 37 -6.61 -10.04 8.71
C GLY A 37 -6.40 -8.71 7.99
N TYR A 38 -5.74 -7.76 8.66
CA TYR A 38 -5.43 -6.44 8.11
C TYR A 38 -3.92 -6.15 8.00
N LEU A 39 -3.60 -5.16 7.16
CA LEU A 39 -2.27 -4.54 7.06
C LEU A 39 -2.37 -3.07 7.49
N ASN A 40 -1.64 -2.69 8.53
CA ASN A 40 -1.62 -1.33 9.11
C ASN A 40 -0.19 -0.77 9.08
N ILE A 41 0.04 0.31 8.32
CA ILE A 41 1.34 0.96 8.15
C ILE A 41 1.22 2.44 8.53
N GLN A 42 1.74 2.78 9.71
CA GLN A 42 1.75 4.16 10.25
C GLN A 42 3.15 4.75 10.36
N SER A 43 4.18 3.93 10.12
CA SER A 43 5.57 4.34 10.06
C SER A 43 6.30 3.47 9.03
N TRP A 44 7.27 4.06 8.34
CA TRP A 44 8.07 3.38 7.33
C TRP A 44 9.50 3.95 7.29
N PRO A 45 10.54 3.15 6.98
CA PRO A 45 11.91 3.66 6.94
C PRO A 45 12.09 4.78 5.89
N PRO A 46 12.75 5.92 6.23
CA PRO A 46 12.79 7.10 5.35
C PRO A 46 13.44 6.90 3.98
N HIS A 47 14.38 5.96 3.86
CA HIS A 47 15.08 5.62 2.61
C HIS A 47 14.31 4.58 1.75
N MET A 48 13.18 4.08 2.25
CA MET A 48 12.31 3.17 1.51
C MET A 48 11.07 3.93 1.03
N HIS A 49 10.99 4.20 -0.27
CA HIS A 49 9.95 5.07 -0.83
C HIS A 49 8.67 4.34 -1.27
N ASN A 50 8.56 3.04 -0.99
CA ASN A 50 7.39 2.22 -1.29
C ASN A 50 7.33 0.97 -0.40
N PHE A 51 6.25 0.20 -0.53
CA PHE A 51 6.02 -1.05 0.20
C PHE A 51 6.33 -2.28 -0.65
N SER A 52 7.34 -2.21 -1.54
CA SER A 52 7.73 -3.33 -2.42
C SER A 52 8.18 -4.59 -1.68
N VAL A 53 8.44 -4.51 -0.37
CA VAL A 53 8.61 -5.71 0.47
C VAL A 53 7.35 -6.59 0.47
N PHE A 54 6.16 -6.02 0.20
CA PHE A 54 4.91 -6.75 -0.01
C PHE A 54 4.59 -6.96 -1.50
N SER A 55 5.58 -6.91 -2.38
CA SER A 55 5.36 -7.01 -3.83
C SER A 55 4.77 -8.35 -4.28
N ASN A 56 4.82 -9.40 -3.47
CA ASN A 56 4.21 -10.70 -3.73
C ASN A 56 2.87 -10.91 -3.00
N LEU A 57 2.41 -9.94 -2.20
CA LEU A 57 1.13 -9.98 -1.52
C LEU A 57 0.01 -9.96 -2.57
N THR A 58 -0.82 -11.00 -2.60
CA THR A 58 -1.93 -11.15 -3.54
C THR A 58 -3.28 -10.84 -2.92
N THR A 59 -3.44 -11.14 -1.63
CA THR A 59 -4.76 -11.11 -0.97
C THR A 59 -4.68 -10.55 0.45
N ILE A 60 -5.58 -9.62 0.76
CA ILE A 60 -5.88 -9.18 2.13
C ILE A 60 -7.30 -9.64 2.46
N GLY A 61 -7.42 -10.60 3.39
CA GLY A 61 -8.68 -11.26 3.68
C GLY A 61 -9.67 -10.40 4.49
N GLY A 62 -9.19 -9.54 5.40
CA GLY A 62 -10.06 -8.72 6.23
C GLY A 62 -10.95 -9.51 7.19
N ARG A 63 -10.55 -10.72 7.61
CA ARG A 63 -11.28 -11.52 8.62
C ARG A 63 -11.24 -10.88 10.01
N SER A 64 -10.23 -10.07 10.26
CA SER A 64 -10.09 -9.17 11.39
C SER A 64 -9.78 -7.78 10.86
N LEU A 65 -10.34 -6.75 11.50
CA LEU A 65 -10.28 -5.37 11.03
C LEU A 65 -9.69 -4.46 12.11
N TYR A 66 -8.92 -3.45 11.67
CA TYR A 66 -8.34 -2.43 12.55
C TYR A 66 -9.35 -1.29 12.79
N ASN A 67 -9.51 -0.88 14.05
CA ASN A 67 -10.30 0.27 14.48
C ASN A 67 -11.72 0.28 13.83
N ARG A 68 -12.06 1.31 13.04
CA ARG A 68 -13.37 1.52 12.41
C ARG A 68 -13.60 0.62 11.17
N GLY A 69 -13.11 -0.62 11.21
CA GLY A 69 -13.35 -1.61 10.17
C GLY A 69 -12.33 -1.61 9.02
N PHE A 70 -11.08 -1.20 9.23
CA PHE A 70 -10.07 -1.15 8.15
C PHE A 70 -9.33 -2.48 7.97
N SER A 71 -9.26 -2.97 6.73
CA SER A 71 -8.42 -4.12 6.35
C SER A 71 -7.09 -3.69 5.73
N LEU A 72 -7.02 -2.48 5.18
CA LEU A 72 -5.78 -1.84 4.74
C LEU A 72 -5.75 -0.42 5.29
N LEU A 73 -4.72 -0.09 6.06
CA LEU A 73 -4.48 1.24 6.60
C LEU A 73 -3.04 1.67 6.29
N ILE A 74 -2.88 2.79 5.60
CA ILE A 74 -1.58 3.40 5.29
C ILE A 74 -1.68 4.90 5.58
N MET A 75 -0.97 5.39 6.60
CA MET A 75 -1.05 6.80 6.95
C MET A 75 0.24 7.40 7.48
N LYS A 76 0.39 8.72 7.29
CA LYS A 76 1.50 9.52 7.84
C LYS A 76 2.90 9.05 7.41
N ASN A 77 3.02 8.38 6.25
CA ASN A 77 4.30 7.99 5.69
C ASN A 77 4.82 9.08 4.74
N LEU A 78 5.65 9.99 5.26
CA LEU A 78 6.06 11.22 4.56
C LEU A 78 6.95 10.98 3.33
N ASN A 79 7.82 9.96 3.38
CA ASN A 79 8.81 9.68 2.33
C ASN A 79 8.30 8.69 1.26
N VAL A 80 7.09 8.14 1.41
CA VAL A 80 6.54 7.15 0.49
C VAL A 80 5.97 7.83 -0.74
N THR A 81 6.41 7.41 -1.92
CA THR A 81 6.03 7.98 -3.23
C THR A 81 5.13 7.09 -4.06
N SER A 82 5.14 5.78 -3.81
CA SER A 82 4.28 4.79 -4.48
C SER A 82 3.93 3.64 -3.52
N LEU A 83 2.85 2.90 -3.80
CA LEU A 83 2.42 1.79 -2.94
C LEU A 83 3.29 0.54 -3.16
N GLY A 84 3.56 0.16 -4.41
CA GLY A 84 4.42 -0.99 -4.72
C GLY A 84 3.80 -2.37 -4.47
N LEU A 85 2.49 -2.46 -4.25
CA LEU A 85 1.74 -3.70 -3.98
C LEU A 85 1.38 -4.44 -5.28
N ARG A 86 2.37 -4.64 -6.17
CA ARG A 86 2.15 -5.05 -7.57
C ARG A 86 1.33 -6.32 -7.78
N SER A 87 1.38 -7.28 -6.85
CA SER A 87 0.65 -8.54 -6.96
C SER A 87 -0.72 -8.52 -6.29
N LEU A 88 -1.09 -7.44 -5.60
CA LEU A 88 -2.34 -7.37 -4.85
C LEU A 88 -3.51 -7.35 -5.82
N LYS A 89 -4.39 -8.34 -5.69
CA LYS A 89 -5.55 -8.55 -6.56
C LYS A 89 -6.87 -8.52 -5.80
N GLU A 90 -6.85 -8.81 -4.51
CA GLU A 90 -8.08 -8.91 -3.73
C GLU A 90 -7.92 -8.33 -2.32
N ILE A 91 -8.91 -7.52 -1.92
CA ILE A 91 -9.21 -7.14 -0.54
C ILE A 91 -10.63 -7.64 -0.26
N SER A 92 -10.72 -8.79 0.40
CA SER A 92 -11.97 -9.56 0.47
C SER A 92 -13.03 -8.90 1.36
N ALA A 93 -12.61 -8.24 2.44
CA ALA A 93 -13.50 -7.55 3.39
C ALA A 93 -12.81 -6.32 4.00
N GLY A 94 -13.59 -5.46 4.66
CA GLY A 94 -13.10 -4.27 5.36
C GLY A 94 -12.89 -3.03 4.48
N ARG A 95 -12.56 -1.92 5.12
CA ARG A 95 -12.36 -0.61 4.50
C ARG A 95 -10.87 -0.37 4.20
N VAL A 96 -10.60 0.51 3.24
CA VAL A 96 -9.25 0.96 2.87
C VAL A 96 -9.08 2.40 3.32
N TYR A 97 -8.03 2.66 4.09
CA TYR A 97 -7.65 3.99 4.54
C TYR A 97 -6.25 4.33 4.03
N ILE A 98 -6.12 5.30 3.15
CA ILE A 98 -4.82 5.78 2.66
C ILE A 98 -4.81 7.29 2.76
N SER A 99 -4.24 7.83 3.83
CA SER A 99 -4.34 9.26 4.09
C SER A 99 -3.12 9.86 4.76
N ALA A 100 -2.88 11.14 4.51
CA ALA A 100 -1.75 11.89 5.04
C ALA A 100 -0.37 11.34 4.61
N ASN A 101 -0.27 10.78 3.40
CA ASN A 101 1.00 10.39 2.79
C ASN A 101 1.37 11.45 1.73
N GLN A 102 2.02 12.53 2.17
CA GLN A 102 2.13 13.78 1.41
C GLN A 102 2.88 13.66 0.06
N GLN A 103 3.73 12.66 -0.11
CA GLN A 103 4.49 12.43 -1.34
C GLN A 103 3.92 11.29 -2.21
N LEU A 104 2.84 10.64 -1.77
CA LEU A 104 2.29 9.45 -2.42
C LEU A 104 1.56 9.81 -3.71
N CYS A 105 2.00 9.25 -4.83
CA CYS A 105 1.38 9.34 -6.16
C CYS A 105 0.84 7.97 -6.63
N TYR A 106 0.37 7.92 -7.88
CA TYR A 106 -0.17 6.72 -8.60
C TYR A 106 -1.50 6.18 -8.06
N HIS A 107 -1.77 6.33 -6.76
CA HIS A 107 -2.97 5.81 -6.10
C HIS A 107 -4.29 6.33 -6.68
N HIS A 108 -4.28 7.50 -7.32
CA HIS A 108 -5.46 8.12 -7.95
C HIS A 108 -5.94 7.37 -9.19
N SER A 109 -5.03 6.67 -9.87
CA SER A 109 -5.35 5.90 -11.08
C SER A 109 -5.92 4.51 -10.78
N LEU A 110 -5.71 4.02 -9.55
CA LEU A 110 -6.06 2.65 -9.18
C LEU A 110 -7.57 2.47 -9.14
N ASN A 111 -8.03 1.51 -9.91
CA ASN A 111 -9.43 1.12 -9.89
C ASN A 111 -9.73 0.18 -8.70
N TRP A 112 -9.98 0.77 -7.53
CA TRP A 112 -10.24 0.05 -6.28
C TRP A 112 -11.45 -0.88 -6.33
N THR A 113 -12.43 -0.63 -7.21
CA THR A 113 -13.60 -1.52 -7.35
C THR A 113 -13.22 -2.90 -7.91
N ARG A 114 -12.07 -3.00 -8.61
CA ARG A 114 -11.52 -4.29 -9.06
C ARG A 114 -10.80 -5.06 -7.97
N LEU A 115 -10.38 -4.38 -6.91
CA LEU A 115 -9.64 -4.97 -5.79
C LEU A 115 -10.58 -5.37 -4.65
N LEU A 116 -11.60 -4.57 -4.38
CA LEU A 116 -12.56 -4.81 -3.31
C LEU A 116 -13.60 -5.82 -3.74
N ARG A 117 -13.77 -6.89 -2.95
CA ARG A 117 -14.88 -7.83 -3.15
C ARG A 117 -16.17 -7.25 -2.55
N GLY A 118 -17.26 -7.28 -3.32
CA GLY A 118 -18.58 -6.78 -2.91
C GLY A 118 -18.74 -5.27 -3.10
N PRO A 119 -19.78 -4.65 -2.49
CA PRO A 119 -20.03 -3.21 -2.61
C PRO A 119 -18.80 -2.41 -2.17
N SER A 120 -18.44 -1.39 -2.95
CA SER A 120 -17.31 -0.50 -2.68
C SER A 120 -17.71 0.84 -2.05
N GLU A 121 -19.02 1.13 -1.99
CA GLU A 121 -19.59 2.33 -1.38
C GLU A 121 -19.10 2.49 0.07
N ASP A 122 -18.67 3.70 0.43
CA ASP A 122 -18.16 4.09 1.76
C ASP A 122 -16.97 3.30 2.34
N ARG A 123 -16.36 2.42 1.55
CA ARG A 123 -15.20 1.60 1.96
C ARG A 123 -13.85 2.24 1.65
N LEU A 124 -13.82 3.34 0.90
CA LEU A 124 -12.59 4.03 0.55
C LEU A 124 -12.48 5.35 1.32
N ASP A 125 -11.42 5.50 2.09
CA ASP A 125 -11.03 6.76 2.72
C ASP A 125 -9.61 7.13 2.26
N ILE A 126 -9.53 7.73 1.06
CA ILE A 126 -8.28 8.11 0.41
C ILE A 126 -8.23 9.62 0.26
N LYS A 127 -7.45 10.31 1.11
CA LYS A 127 -7.45 11.78 1.20
C LYS A 127 -6.13 12.32 1.75
N TYR A 128 -5.86 13.61 1.57
CA TYR A 128 -4.65 14.27 2.08
C TYR A 128 -3.33 13.58 1.66
N ASN A 129 -3.32 12.91 0.51
CA ASN A 129 -2.11 12.46 -0.16
C ASN A 129 -1.71 13.52 -1.21
N ARG A 130 -0.67 13.25 -2.00
CA ARG A 130 -0.24 14.20 -3.02
C ARG A 130 -1.34 14.43 -4.07
N PRO A 131 -1.68 15.69 -4.42
CA PRO A 131 -2.71 15.96 -5.41
C PRO A 131 -2.37 15.38 -6.80
N PRO A 132 -3.34 14.80 -7.54
CA PRO A 132 -3.09 14.20 -8.85
C PRO A 132 -2.40 15.16 -9.84
N ARG A 133 -2.81 16.43 -9.87
CA ARG A 133 -2.22 17.45 -10.75
C ARG A 133 -0.71 17.64 -10.52
N GLU A 134 -0.26 17.57 -9.27
CA GLU A 134 1.17 17.69 -8.96
C GLU A 134 1.93 16.42 -9.35
N CYS A 135 1.33 15.25 -9.14
CA CYS A 135 1.91 13.99 -9.60
C CYS A 135 2.08 13.99 -11.13
N GLU A 136 1.05 14.42 -11.87
CA GLU A 136 1.07 14.52 -13.34
C GLU A 136 2.11 15.53 -13.83
N ALA A 137 2.22 16.70 -13.19
CA ALA A 137 3.22 17.71 -13.53
C ALA A 137 4.67 17.21 -13.38
N GLU A 138 4.92 16.28 -12.47
CA GLU A 138 6.22 15.62 -12.28
C GLU A 138 6.39 14.34 -13.11
N GLY A 139 5.44 14.01 -13.99
CA GLY A 139 5.47 12.78 -14.78
C GLY A 139 5.27 11.49 -13.96
N LYS A 140 4.75 11.60 -12.72
CA LYS A 140 4.44 10.46 -11.85
C LYS A 140 3.09 9.85 -12.20
N VAL A 141 3.03 9.32 -13.41
CA VAL A 141 1.85 8.68 -14.03
C VAL A 141 2.13 7.20 -14.33
N CYS A 142 1.07 6.42 -14.49
CA CYS A 142 1.23 5.01 -14.84
C CYS A 142 1.92 4.82 -16.19
N ASP A 143 2.61 3.69 -16.31
CA ASP A 143 3.25 3.29 -17.55
C ASP A 143 2.23 3.18 -18.70
N PRO A 144 2.56 3.60 -19.94
CA PRO A 144 1.68 3.48 -21.09
C PRO A 144 1.16 2.06 -21.36
N LEU A 145 1.89 1.02 -20.91
CA LEU A 145 1.50 -0.38 -21.05
C LEU A 145 0.42 -0.81 -20.04
N CYS A 146 0.14 0.00 -19.01
CA CYS A 146 -0.91 -0.28 -18.03
C CYS A 146 -2.30 -0.04 -18.59
N SER A 147 -3.24 -0.91 -18.25
CA SER A 147 -4.66 -0.72 -18.58
C SER A 147 -5.26 0.47 -17.83
N SER A 148 -6.51 0.81 -18.11
CA SER A 148 -7.28 1.80 -17.35
C SER A 148 -7.54 1.41 -15.89
N GLY A 149 -7.10 0.22 -15.45
CA GLY A 149 -7.12 -0.19 -14.05
C GLY A 149 -6.10 0.54 -13.16
N GLY A 150 -5.15 1.28 -13.75
CA GLY A 150 -4.13 2.02 -13.02
C GLY A 150 -2.91 1.17 -12.64
N CYS A 151 -2.13 1.69 -11.70
CA CYS A 151 -0.85 1.10 -11.31
C CYS A 151 -0.50 1.36 -9.84
N TRP A 152 0.37 0.51 -9.30
CA TRP A 152 0.87 0.57 -7.94
C TRP A 152 2.09 1.49 -7.77
N GLY A 153 2.64 2.00 -8.89
CA GLY A 153 3.86 2.79 -8.96
C GLY A 153 4.33 2.95 -10.41
N PRO A 154 5.56 3.47 -10.62
CA PRO A 154 6.10 3.68 -11.95
C PRO A 154 6.52 2.38 -12.65
N GLY A 155 6.52 2.41 -13.98
CA GLY A 155 7.02 1.34 -14.83
C GLY A 155 6.05 0.18 -15.08
N PRO A 156 6.35 -0.68 -16.07
CA PRO A 156 5.38 -1.66 -16.57
C PRO A 156 5.14 -2.82 -15.60
N GLY A 157 6.09 -3.09 -14.68
CA GLY A 157 5.96 -4.10 -13.64
C GLY A 157 5.05 -3.71 -12.46
N GLN A 158 4.50 -2.49 -12.47
CA GLN A 158 3.60 -1.98 -11.43
C GLN A 158 2.15 -1.86 -11.91
N CYS A 159 1.83 -2.24 -13.15
CA CYS A 159 0.46 -2.18 -13.65
C CYS A 159 -0.47 -3.08 -12.85
N LEU A 160 -1.70 -2.62 -12.58
CA LEU A 160 -2.75 -3.47 -12.03
C LEU A 160 -3.11 -4.60 -13.02
N SER A 161 -3.12 -4.26 -14.31
CA SER A 161 -3.21 -5.20 -15.44
C SER A 161 -2.58 -4.56 -16.67
N CYS A 162 -1.98 -5.37 -17.55
CA CYS A 162 -1.39 -4.92 -18.80
C CYS A 162 -2.46 -4.76 -19.89
N ARG A 163 -2.24 -3.85 -20.85
CA ARG A 163 -3.13 -3.70 -22.02
C ARG A 163 -3.05 -4.88 -23.00
N ASN A 164 -1.84 -5.41 -23.20
CA ASN A 164 -1.56 -6.44 -24.19
C ASN A 164 -1.22 -7.77 -23.51
N TYR A 165 0.06 -8.04 -23.28
CA TYR A 165 0.56 -9.29 -22.69
C TYR A 165 1.47 -8.96 -21.49
N SER A 166 1.36 -9.76 -20.43
CA SER A 166 2.33 -9.80 -19.33
C SER A 166 3.17 -11.07 -19.46
N ARG A 167 4.50 -10.95 -19.43
CA ARG A 167 5.43 -12.09 -19.49
C ARG A 167 6.00 -12.41 -18.11
#